data_AF-A0A183G711-F1
#
_entry.id   AF-A0A183G711-F1
#
_cell.length_a   1.000
_cell.length_b   1.000
_cell.length_c   1.000
_cell.angle_alpha   90.00
_cell.angle_beta   90.00
_cell.angle_gamma   90.00
#
_symmetry.space_group_name_H-M   'P 1'
#
loop_
_entity.id
_entity.type
_entity.pdbx_description
1 polymer ?
#
loop_
_entity_poly.entity_id
_entity_poly.type
_entity_poly.pdbx_seq_one_letter_code
_entity_poly.pdbx_strand_id
1 'polypeptide(L)'
;MREMKTCRYAAAEEADVLALPYKDHNYEFVIFLPQESVPFEKFREEFTGEKLRELLKYAYNDNSGVNVRIPKFKLSSQPNIKDMLTMLGITDLFSECCNLEAMSPDPLFVSDAIHKAVIEASFFHNLLSYLRTELVDLS
;
A
#
# COMPACT_ATOMS: atom_id res chain seq x y z
N MET A 1 10.82 -0.78 20.42
CA MET A 1 11.45 0.49 20.82
C MET A 1 10.33 1.44 21.23
N ARG A 2 10.45 2.20 22.34
CA ARG A 2 9.47 3.21 22.77
C ARG A 2 10.08 4.57 22.46
N GLU A 3 9.49 5.34 21.55
CA GLU A 3 9.97 6.67 21.19
C GLU A 3 8.77 7.59 20.94
N MET A 4 8.89 8.83 21.37
CA MET A 4 7.90 9.88 21.15
C MET A 4 8.17 10.51 19.78
N LYS A 5 7.25 10.36 18.83
CA LYS A 5 7.40 10.89 17.46
C LYS A 5 6.39 12.00 17.22
N THR A 6 6.81 13.04 16.50
CA THR A 6 5.88 13.99 15.88
C THR A 6 5.29 13.32 14.65
N CYS A 7 4.01 12.98 14.74
CA CYS A 7 3.27 12.23 13.73
C CYS A 7 1.80 12.60 13.82
N ARG A 8 1.04 12.39 12.75
CA ARG A 8 -0.42 12.50 12.84
C ARG A 8 -0.96 11.25 13.50
N TYR A 9 -1.85 11.45 14.46
CA TYR A 9 -2.52 10.38 15.15
C TYR A 9 -3.98 10.73 15.38
N ALA A 10 -4.84 9.73 15.27
CA ALA A 10 -6.20 9.81 15.74
C ALA A 10 -6.68 8.45 16.22
N ALA A 11 -7.34 8.45 17.38
CA ALA A 11 -8.15 7.33 17.81
C ALA A 11 -9.55 7.48 17.20
N ALA A 12 -10.03 6.42 16.53
CA ALA A 12 -11.41 6.34 16.09
C ALA A 12 -12.06 5.06 16.62
N GLU A 13 -13.40 5.02 16.58
CA GLU A 13 -14.20 3.93 17.13
C GLU A 13 -13.86 2.57 16.51
N GLU A 14 -13.51 2.55 15.21
CA GLU A 14 -13.21 1.31 14.49
C GLU A 14 -11.71 1.04 14.35
N ALA A 15 -10.89 2.08 14.20
CA ALA A 15 -9.46 1.94 13.99
C ALA A 15 -8.69 3.19 14.41
N ASP A 16 -7.55 2.98 15.05
CA ASP A 16 -6.54 4.02 15.24
C ASP A 16 -5.81 4.29 13.92
N VAL A 17 -5.52 5.56 13.65
CA VAL A 17 -4.80 6.00 12.46
C VAL A 17 -3.50 6.67 12.89
N LEU A 18 -2.37 6.16 12.39
CA LEU A 18 -1.04 6.71 12.65
C LEU A 18 -0.35 7.02 11.32
N ALA A 19 0.01 8.28 11.07
CA ALA A 19 0.78 8.69 9.89
C ALA A 19 2.20 9.12 10.29
N LEU A 20 3.19 8.35 9.87
CA LEU A 20 4.60 8.58 10.15
C LEU A 20 5.30 9.23 8.96
N PRO A 21 5.79 10.48 9.05
CA PRO A 21 6.49 11.11 7.95
C PRO A 21 7.83 10.41 7.65
N TYR A 22 8.16 10.29 6.36
CA TYR A 22 9.52 9.97 5.89
C TYR A 22 10.44 11.21 5.94
N LYS A 23 11.76 11.07 5.68
CA LYS A 23 12.71 12.22 5.69
C LYS A 23 12.23 13.40 4.86
N ASP A 24 11.69 13.09 3.69
CA ASP A 24 11.35 14.08 2.69
C ASP A 24 10.04 14.83 3.01
N HIS A 25 9.31 14.44 4.07
CA HIS A 25 8.01 15.00 4.48
C HIS A 25 6.89 15.01 3.40
N ASN A 26 7.22 14.73 2.14
CA ASN A 26 6.30 14.56 1.01
C ASN A 26 5.57 13.21 1.05
N TYR A 27 6.08 12.27 1.85
CA TYR A 27 5.53 10.94 2.01
C TYR A 27 5.32 10.63 3.49
N GLU A 28 4.23 9.92 3.78
CA GLU A 28 3.93 9.38 5.10
C GLU A 28 3.66 7.87 4.99
N PHE A 29 4.13 7.10 5.97
CA PHE A 29 3.70 5.72 6.17
C PHE A 29 2.50 5.72 7.10
N VAL A 30 1.32 5.41 6.55
CA VAL A 30 0.05 5.39 7.30
C VAL A 30 -0.28 3.98 7.74
N ILE A 31 -0.55 3.82 9.03
CA ILE A 31 -0.97 2.57 9.65
C ILE A 31 -2.41 2.76 10.13
N PHE A 32 -3.29 1.88 9.68
CA PHE A 32 -4.64 1.71 10.21
C PHE A 32 -4.62 0.50 11.12
N LEU A 33 -4.87 0.71 12.40
CA LEU A 33 -4.86 -0.32 13.42
C LEU A 33 -6.30 -0.51 13.93
N PRO A 34 -7.03 -1.54 13.46
CA PRO A 34 -8.37 -1.84 13.96
C PRO A 34 -8.36 -2.02 15.48
N GLN A 35 -9.42 -1.56 16.15
CA GLN A 35 -9.60 -1.84 17.57
C GLN A 35 -9.68 -3.36 17.82
N GLU A 36 -9.29 -3.82 19.01
CA GLU A 36 -9.33 -5.25 19.36
C GLU A 36 -10.74 -5.85 19.25
N SER A 37 -11.78 -5.02 19.40
CA SER A 37 -13.18 -5.40 19.24
C SER A 37 -13.62 -5.59 17.78
N VAL A 38 -12.82 -5.15 16.80
CA VAL A 38 -13.14 -5.19 15.37
C VAL A 38 -12.38 -6.35 14.71
N PRO A 39 -13.06 -7.41 14.23
CA PRO A 39 -12.41 -8.49 13.49
C PRO A 39 -11.72 -7.96 12.24
N PHE A 40 -10.46 -8.35 12.03
CA PHE A 40 -9.66 -7.84 10.92
C PHE A 40 -10.29 -8.10 9.54
N GLU A 41 -10.89 -9.27 9.31
CA GLU A 41 -11.52 -9.58 8.03
C GLU A 41 -12.70 -8.65 7.73
N LYS A 42 -13.52 -8.34 8.74
CA LYS A 42 -14.62 -7.39 8.60
C LYS A 42 -14.09 -5.99 8.26
N PHE A 43 -13.08 -5.53 9.00
CA PHE A 43 -12.45 -4.24 8.72
C PHE A 43 -11.91 -4.18 7.28
N ARG A 44 -11.25 -5.26 6.83
CA ARG A 44 -10.67 -5.36 5.49
C ARG A 44 -11.72 -5.33 4.39
N GLU A 45 -12.84 -6.02 4.55
CA GLU A 45 -13.95 -6.03 3.58
C GLU A 45 -14.62 -4.65 3.45
N GLU A 46 -14.74 -3.92 4.57
CA GLU A 46 -15.32 -2.58 4.62
C GLU A 46 -14.31 -1.47 4.25
N PHE A 47 -13.02 -1.81 4.10
CA PHE A 47 -11.94 -0.86 3.81
C PHE A 47 -11.94 -0.40 2.34
N THR A 48 -12.90 0.48 2.03
CA THR A 48 -13.05 1.10 0.71
C THR A 48 -12.22 2.38 0.58
N GLY A 49 -12.12 2.91 -0.65
CA GLY A 49 -11.50 4.23 -0.88
C GLY A 49 -12.21 5.38 -0.14
N GLU A 50 -13.51 5.25 0.12
CA GLU A 50 -14.27 6.24 0.91
C GLU A 50 -13.89 6.16 2.39
N LYS A 51 -13.85 4.95 2.95
CA LYS A 51 -13.44 4.71 4.33
C LYS A 51 -12.00 5.14 4.58
N LEU A 52 -11.10 4.85 3.65
CA LEU A 52 -9.72 5.33 3.66
C LEU A 52 -9.65 6.86 3.79
N ARG A 53 -10.38 7.57 2.92
CA ARG A 53 -10.41 9.04 2.92
C ARG A 53 -11.01 9.60 4.20
N GLU A 54 -12.03 8.96 4.74
CA GLU A 54 -12.66 9.31 6.01
C GLU A 54 -11.65 9.18 7.18
N LEU A 55 -11.03 8.02 7.33
CA LEU A 55 -10.04 7.76 8.40
C LEU A 55 -8.84 8.71 8.31
N LEU A 56 -8.36 9.02 7.09
CA LEU A 56 -7.25 9.96 6.89
C LEU A 56 -7.56 11.41 7.30
N LYS A 57 -8.83 11.84 7.20
CA LYS A 57 -9.25 13.18 7.63
C LYS A 57 -9.22 13.33 9.14
N TYR A 58 -9.49 12.26 9.88
CA TYR A 58 -9.48 12.28 11.34
C TYR A 58 -8.08 12.33 11.93
N ALA A 59 -7.06 11.88 11.19
CA ALA A 59 -5.67 11.98 11.63
C ALA A 59 -5.20 13.45 11.66
N TYR A 60 -5.29 14.09 12.83
CA TYR A 60 -4.84 15.46 13.04
C TYR A 60 -3.34 15.50 13.39
N ASN A 61 -2.71 16.64 13.08
CA ASN A 61 -1.40 17.00 13.62
C ASN A 61 -1.60 17.41 15.09
N ASP A 62 -1.76 16.45 15.99
CA ASP A 62 -1.60 16.72 17.40
C ASP A 62 -0.12 16.63 17.76
N ASN A 63 0.42 17.72 18.33
CA ASN A 63 1.80 17.77 18.82
C ASN A 63 1.96 17.07 20.18
N SER A 64 0.90 16.48 20.73
CA SER A 64 0.98 15.55 21.84
C SER A 64 1.67 14.26 21.34
N GLY A 65 2.98 14.15 21.59
CA GLY A 65 3.78 13.06 21.05
C GLY A 65 3.23 11.68 21.46
N VAL A 66 3.10 10.78 20.49
CA VAL A 66 2.56 9.42 20.69
C VAL A 66 3.69 8.42 20.88
N ASN A 67 3.52 7.48 21.83
CA ASN A 67 4.44 6.38 22.05
C ASN A 67 4.14 5.21 21.11
N VAL A 68 4.91 5.11 20.03
CA VAL A 68 4.66 4.15 18.95
C VAL A 68 5.56 2.92 19.11
N ARG A 69 4.96 1.72 18.95
CA ARG A 69 5.68 0.45 18.84
C ARG A 69 5.30 -0.24 17.53
N ILE A 70 6.25 -0.31 16.60
CA ILE A 70 6.07 -1.03 15.34
C ILE A 70 7.08 -2.18 15.29
N PRO A 71 6.65 -3.42 14.98
CA PRO A 71 7.56 -4.53 14.82
C PRO A 71 8.46 -4.33 13.60
N LYS A 72 9.67 -4.91 13.63
CA LYS A 72 10.47 -5.03 12.41
C LYS A 72 9.82 -6.11 11.54
N PHE A 73 9.61 -5.81 10.26
CA PHE A 73 9.03 -6.77 9.33
C PHE A 73 9.59 -6.59 7.92
N LYS A 74 9.50 -7.66 7.15
CA LYS A 74 9.77 -7.68 5.72
C LYS A 74 8.64 -8.43 5.03
N LEU A 75 8.03 -7.79 4.04
CA LEU A 75 6.95 -8.33 3.23
C LEU A 75 7.39 -8.34 1.77
N SER A 76 7.10 -9.43 1.07
CA SER A 76 7.27 -9.54 -0.37
C SER A 76 5.97 -10.02 -0.99
N SER A 77 5.55 -9.39 -2.08
CA SER A 77 4.34 -9.73 -2.81
C SER A 77 4.64 -9.85 -4.30
N GLN A 78 4.08 -10.87 -4.93
CA GLN A 78 4.09 -11.07 -6.38
C GLN A 78 2.74 -11.64 -6.81
N PRO A 79 1.68 -10.81 -6.88
CA PRO A 79 0.35 -11.27 -7.25
C PRO A 79 0.30 -11.67 -8.73
N ASN A 80 -0.62 -12.58 -9.07
CA ASN A 80 -0.95 -12.86 -10.47
C ASN A 80 -1.77 -11.69 -11.05
N ILE A 81 -1.06 -10.72 -11.64
CA ILE A 81 -1.68 -9.50 -12.17
C ILE A 81 -2.54 -9.81 -13.39
N LYS A 82 -2.14 -10.75 -14.25
CA LYS A 82 -2.95 -11.15 -15.40
C LYS A 82 -4.35 -11.60 -14.98
N ASP A 83 -4.44 -12.48 -13.98
CA ASP A 83 -5.73 -12.96 -13.47
C ASP A 83 -6.56 -11.83 -12.85
N MET A 84 -5.92 -10.95 -12.07
CA MET A 84 -6.59 -9.80 -11.45
C MET A 84 -7.14 -8.83 -12.50
N LEU A 85 -6.35 -8.45 -13.50
CA LEU A 85 -6.77 -7.53 -14.57
C LEU A 85 -7.88 -8.16 -15.42
N THR A 86 -7.80 -9.46 -15.70
CA THR A 86 -8.85 -10.23 -16.39
C THR A 86 -10.16 -10.20 -15.59
N MET A 87 -10.10 -10.42 -14.27
CA MET A 87 -11.26 -10.33 -13.38
C MET A 87 -11.88 -8.92 -13.32
N LEU A 88 -11.05 -7.88 -13.52
CA LEU A 88 -11.48 -6.49 -13.63
C LEU A 88 -12.02 -6.12 -15.02
N GLY A 89 -12.05 -7.06 -15.97
CA GLY A 89 -12.59 -6.88 -17.32
C GLY A 89 -11.56 -6.50 -18.39
N ILE A 90 -10.27 -6.46 -18.04
CA ILE A 90 -9.19 -6.23 -19.01
C ILE A 90 -8.78 -7.59 -19.58
N THR A 91 -9.62 -8.11 -20.48
CA THR A 91 -9.45 -9.43 -21.10
C THR A 91 -8.73 -9.36 -22.43
N ASP A 92 -9.09 -8.39 -23.27
CA ASP A 92 -8.65 -8.32 -24.67
C ASP A 92 -7.14 -8.14 -24.77
N LEU A 93 -6.55 -7.41 -23.81
CA LEU A 93 -5.10 -7.19 -23.68
C LEU A 93 -4.29 -8.49 -23.67
N PHE A 94 -4.85 -9.57 -23.12
CA PHE A 94 -4.20 -10.87 -22.95
C PHE A 94 -4.67 -11.93 -23.95
N SER A 95 -5.40 -11.52 -24.98
CA SER A 95 -6.00 -12.40 -25.98
C SER A 95 -5.44 -12.13 -27.37
N GLU A 96 -5.51 -13.12 -28.26
CA GLU A 96 -5.10 -12.95 -29.66
C GLU A 96 -5.95 -11.92 -30.43
N CYS A 97 -7.12 -11.55 -29.89
CA CYS A 97 -7.99 -10.51 -30.44
C CYS A 97 -7.53 -9.08 -30.07
N CYS A 98 -6.42 -8.93 -29.34
CA CYS A 98 -5.91 -7.63 -28.93
C CYS A 98 -5.58 -6.75 -30.14
N ASN A 99 -6.03 -5.49 -30.11
CA ASN A 99 -5.63 -4.50 -31.11
C ASN A 99 -4.51 -3.61 -30.56
N LEU A 100 -3.27 -3.89 -30.97
CA LEU A 100 -2.08 -3.11 -30.67
C LEU A 100 -1.36 -2.67 -31.96
N GLU A 101 -2.10 -2.42 -33.04
CA GLU A 101 -1.58 -2.01 -34.35
C GLU A 101 -0.74 -0.72 -34.30
N ALA A 102 -0.98 0.14 -33.30
CA ALA A 102 -0.18 1.34 -33.07
C ALA A 102 1.25 1.04 -32.58
N MET A 103 1.52 -0.16 -32.05
CA MET A 103 2.82 -0.58 -31.55
C MET A 103 3.61 -1.39 -32.59
N SER A 104 2.93 -2.24 -33.36
CA SER A 104 3.55 -3.01 -34.44
C SER A 104 2.52 -3.39 -35.51
N PRO A 105 2.97 -3.52 -36.78
CA PRO A 105 2.12 -3.97 -37.87
C PRO A 105 1.73 -5.46 -37.77
N ASP A 106 2.51 -6.27 -37.03
CA ASP A 106 2.21 -7.68 -36.79
C ASP A 106 1.25 -7.85 -35.59
N PRO A 107 0.34 -8.86 -35.61
CA PRO A 107 -0.54 -9.15 -34.48
C PRO A 107 0.25 -9.44 -33.21
N LEU A 108 -0.06 -8.73 -32.13
CA LEU A 108 0.59 -8.89 -30.84
C LEU A 108 -0.41 -8.72 -29.70
N PHE A 109 -0.15 -9.40 -28.59
CA PHE A 109 -0.92 -9.30 -27.36
C PHE A 109 0.01 -9.45 -26.16
N VAL A 110 -0.44 -9.03 -24.99
CA VAL A 110 0.35 -9.18 -23.76
C VAL A 110 0.25 -10.61 -23.28
N SER A 111 1.37 -11.31 -23.21
CA SER A 111 1.41 -12.70 -22.73
C SER A 111 1.17 -12.78 -21.22
N ASP A 112 1.83 -11.90 -20.46
CA ASP A 112 1.77 -11.85 -19.00
C ASP A 112 2.07 -10.43 -18.47
N ALA A 113 1.71 -10.19 -17.20
CA ALA A 113 2.01 -8.97 -16.48
C ALA A 113 2.58 -9.31 -15.10
N ILE A 114 3.79 -8.83 -14.81
CA ILE A 114 4.48 -9.13 -13.55
C ILE A 114 4.53 -7.87 -12.67
N HIS A 115 4.04 -8.00 -11.43
CA HIS A 115 4.20 -6.99 -10.40
C HIS A 115 4.86 -7.61 -9.17
N LYS A 116 5.98 -7.04 -8.72
CA LYS A 116 6.70 -7.49 -7.53
C LYS A 116 6.95 -6.31 -6.60
N ALA A 117 6.59 -6.46 -5.34
CA ALA A 117 6.76 -5.43 -4.33
C ALA A 117 7.47 -6.00 -3.10
N VAL A 118 8.40 -5.23 -2.53
CA VAL A 118 9.08 -5.56 -1.27
C VAL A 118 9.02 -4.36 -0.33
N ILE A 119 8.50 -4.61 0.87
CA ILE A 119 8.43 -3.61 1.94
C ILE A 119 9.28 -4.11 3.10
N GLU A 120 10.19 -3.29 3.59
CA GLU A 120 10.99 -3.60 4.77
C GLU A 120 10.93 -2.44 5.76
N ALA A 121 10.37 -2.72 6.94
CA ALA A 121 10.35 -1.77 8.05
C ALA A 121 11.45 -2.13 9.04
N SER A 122 12.59 -1.48 8.87
CA SER A 122 13.77 -1.61 9.74
C SER A 122 13.98 -0.30 10.50
N PHE A 123 13.71 -0.31 11.81
CA PHE A 123 13.99 0.84 12.67
C PHE A 123 15.44 0.76 13.19
N PHE A 124 16.33 1.54 12.59
CA PHE A 124 17.66 1.86 13.10
C PHE A 124 17.82 3.38 13.09
N HIS A 125 18.15 3.97 14.25
CA HIS A 125 18.68 5.34 14.40
C HIS A 125 18.05 6.38 13.45
N ASN A 126 16.73 6.59 13.57
CA ASN A 126 16.00 7.69 12.93
C ASN A 126 15.67 7.59 11.44
N LEU A 127 15.45 6.40 10.83
CA LEU A 127 14.70 6.39 9.57
C LEU A 127 13.98 5.11 9.12
N LEU A 128 12.74 5.27 8.63
CA LEU A 128 12.12 4.36 7.66
C LEU A 128 12.95 4.42 6.37
N SER A 129 13.82 3.43 6.18
CA SER A 129 14.94 3.57 5.25
C SER A 129 14.64 3.23 3.79
N TYR A 130 13.56 2.52 3.44
CA TYR A 130 13.38 2.13 2.05
C TYR A 130 12.01 1.50 1.75
N LEU A 131 11.29 2.04 0.77
CA LEU A 131 10.31 1.27 -0.01
C LEU A 131 10.97 0.98 -1.36
N ARG A 132 11.26 -0.29 -1.66
CA ARG A 132 11.78 -0.71 -2.98
C ARG A 132 10.64 -1.31 -3.77
N THR A 133 10.17 -0.58 -4.77
CA THR A 133 9.35 -1.15 -5.84
C THR A 133 10.31 -1.51 -6.98
N GLU A 134 10.59 -2.79 -7.17
CA GLU A 134 11.30 -3.26 -8.37
C GLU A 134 10.26 -3.45 -9.47
N LEU A 135 10.16 -2.49 -10.39
CA LEU A 135 9.60 -2.77 -11.71
C LEU A 135 10.62 -3.62 -12.45
N VAL A 136 10.35 -4.91 -12.58
CA VAL A 136 11.15 -5.77 -13.45
C VAL A 136 10.77 -5.41 -14.87
N ASP A 137 11.64 -4.66 -15.53
CA ASP A 137 11.58 -4.41 -16.96
C ASP A 137 11.83 -5.76 -17.66
N LEU A 138 10.84 -6.26 -18.40
CA LEU A 138 10.97 -7.47 -19.22
C LEU A 138 11.47 -7.04 -20.59
N SER A 139 12.77 -7.19 -20.83
CA SER A 139 13.37 -7.28 -22.17
C SER A 139 13.12 -8.64 -22.79
#